data_AF-A0A3D6BLQ4-F1
#
_entry.id   AF-A0A3D6BLQ4-F1
#
_cell.length_a   1.000
_cell.length_b   1.000
_cell.length_c   1.000
_cell.angle_alpha   90.00
_cell.angle_beta   90.00
_cell.angle_gamma   90.00
#
_symmetry.space_group_name_H-M   'P 1'
#
loop_
_entity.id
_entity.type
_entity.pdbx_description
1 polymer ?
#
loop_
_entity_poly.entity_id
_entity_poly.type
_entity_poly.pdbx_seq_one_letter_code
_entity_poly.pdbx_strand_id
1 'polypeptide(L)' 'MKKIIYILFLVLIVGCASSQAQNFKTHKVKQGETIESIAKRYQVSTQDIYGLNPDAKKGIKTNTVLIIPNSKS' A
#
# COMPACT_ATOMS: atom_id res chain seq x y z
N MET A 1 -13.47 -38.53 22.36
CA MET A 1 -12.02 -38.25 22.18
C MET A 1 -11.62 -38.05 20.73
N LYS A 2 -11.94 -38.98 19.81
CA LYS A 2 -11.64 -38.84 18.36
C LYS A 2 -12.29 -37.61 17.70
N LYS A 3 -13.53 -37.27 18.06
CA LYS A 3 -14.25 -36.07 17.56
C LYS A 3 -13.58 -34.75 17.93
N ILE A 4 -12.97 -34.67 19.11
CA ILE A 4 -12.24 -33.48 19.58
C ILE A 4 -10.95 -33.30 18.76
N ILE A 5 -10.28 -34.40 18.42
CA ILE A 5 -9.10 -34.39 17.53
C ILE A 5 -9.47 -33.88 16.13
N TYR A 6 -10.61 -34.30 15.57
CA TYR A 6 -11.07 -33.80 14.27
C TYR A 6 -11.43 -32.30 14.29
N ILE A 7 -12.01 -31.81 15.39
CA ILE A 7 -12.31 -30.38 15.57
C ILE A 7 -11.02 -29.56 15.67
N LEU A 8 -10.00 -30.07 16.38
CA LEU A 8 -8.69 -29.42 16.46
C LEU A 8 -7.99 -29.37 15.10
N PHE A 9 -8.13 -30.45 14.31
CA PHE A 9 -7.59 -30.54 12.95
C PHE A 9 -8.29 -29.57 11.97
N LEU A 10 -9.60 -29.36 12.12
CA LEU A 10 -10.39 -28.43 11.31
C LEU A 10 -9.98 -26.96 11.55
N VAL A 11 -9.69 -26.60 12.80
CA VAL A 11 -9.26 -25.24 13.19
C VAL A 11 -7.87 -24.89 12.65
N LEU A 12 -6.99 -25.90 12.51
CA LEU A 12 -5.61 -25.70 12.05
C LEU A 12 -5.51 -25.35 10.55
N ILE A 13 -6.49 -25.79 9.74
CA ILE A 13 -6.53 -25.55 8.28
C ILE A 13 -7.00 -24.12 7.95
N VAL A 14 -7.77 -23.49 8.84
CA VAL A 14 -8.34 -22.13 8.62
C VAL A 14 -7.38 -21.02 9.10
N GLY A 15 -6.33 -21.35 9.88
CA GLY A 15 -5.45 -20.37 10.52
C GLY A 15 -4.40 -19.69 9.62
N CYS A 16 -4.20 -20.15 8.40
CA CYS A 16 -3.22 -19.58 7.46
C CYS A 16 -3.90 -18.68 6.42
N ALA A 17 -4.68 -17.70 6.86
CA ALA A 17 -5.17 -16.66 5.97
C ALA A 17 -3.99 -15.74 5.58
N SER A 18 -3.70 -15.71 4.28
CA SER A 18 -2.56 -15.06 3.64
C SER A 18 -2.32 -13.62 4.14
N SER A 19 -1.17 -13.37 4.77
CA SER A 19 -0.72 -12.00 5.06
C SER A 19 -0.29 -11.33 3.74
N GLN A 20 -1.16 -10.50 3.16
CA GLN A 20 -0.79 -9.73 1.98
C GLN A 20 0.09 -8.56 2.38
N ALA A 21 1.41 -8.77 2.34
CA ALA A 21 2.38 -7.69 2.47
C ALA A 21 2.14 -6.69 1.32
N GLN A 22 1.53 -5.54 1.66
CA GLN A 22 1.37 -4.45 0.70
C GLN A 22 2.75 -3.86 0.44
N ASN A 23 3.27 -4.07 -0.77
CA ASN A 23 4.53 -3.47 -1.18
C ASN A 23 4.30 -1.99 -1.46
N PHE A 24 4.85 -1.11 -0.64
CA PHE A 24 4.85 0.33 -0.91
C PHE A 24 6.21 0.73 -1.49
N LYS A 25 6.20 1.70 -2.41
CA LYS A 25 7.42 2.34 -2.92
C LYS A 25 7.54 3.74 -2.33
N THR A 26 8.75 4.20 -2.09
CA THR A 26 8.97 5.60 -1.71
C THR A 26 9.45 6.40 -2.91
N HIS A 27 8.96 7.63 -3.05
CA HIS A 27 9.40 8.56 -4.08
C HIS A 27 9.85 9.87 -3.45
N LYS A 28 11.08 10.29 -3.72
CA LYS A 28 11.59 11.60 -3.29
C LYS A 28 11.28 12.64 -4.37
N VAL A 29 10.45 13.61 -4.02
CA VAL A 29 9.98 14.69 -4.92
C VAL A 29 11.17 15.49 -5.44
N LYS A 30 11.26 15.59 -6.76
CA LYS A 30 12.24 16.41 -7.47
C LYS A 30 11.65 17.79 -7.78
N GLN A 31 12.52 18.75 -8.06
CA GLN A 31 12.11 20.10 -8.41
C GLN A 31 11.23 20.09 -9.67
N GLY A 32 10.08 20.77 -9.61
CA GLY A 32 9.13 20.89 -10.71
C GLY A 32 8.16 19.71 -10.85
N GLU A 33 8.25 18.68 -10.01
CA GLU A 33 7.25 17.61 -10.01
C GLU A 33 5.96 18.03 -9.30
N THR A 34 4.83 17.55 -9.82
CA THR A 34 3.51 17.67 -9.22
C THR A 34 2.96 16.30 -8.85
N ILE A 35 1.93 16.25 -8.01
CA ILE A 35 1.25 14.98 -7.67
C ILE A 35 0.71 14.28 -8.93
N GLU A 36 0.19 15.03 -9.90
CA GLU A 36 -0.28 14.49 -11.18
C GLU A 36 0.86 13.82 -11.97
N SER A 37 2.03 14.48 -12.04
CA SER A 37 3.18 13.93 -12.77
C SER A 37 3.72 12.65 -12.11
N ILE A 38 3.72 12.60 -10.77
CA ILE A 38 4.15 11.44 -9.98
C ILE A 38 3.14 10.31 -10.13
N ALA A 39 1.84 10.60 -9.99
CA ALA A 39 0.76 9.64 -10.19
C ALA A 39 0.83 8.98 -11.57
N LYS A 40 1.04 9.78 -12.63
CA LYS A 40 1.21 9.27 -14.00
C LYS A 40 2.44 8.37 -14.14
N ARG A 41 3.57 8.74 -13.52
CA ARG A 41 4.80 7.92 -13.56
C ARG A 41 4.58 6.54 -12.94
N TYR A 42 3.89 6.49 -11.82
CA TYR A 42 3.67 5.26 -11.06
C TYR A 42 2.38 4.52 -11.45
N GLN A 43 1.61 5.05 -12.41
CA GLN A 43 0.33 4.47 -12.86
C GLN A 43 -0.63 4.22 -11.70
N VAL A 44 -0.75 5.22 -10.82
CA VAL A 44 -1.68 5.24 -9.67
C VAL A 44 -2.56 6.48 -9.75
N SER A 45 -3.67 6.52 -9.03
CA SER A 45 -4.46 7.75 -8.95
C SER A 45 -3.81 8.76 -8.00
N THR A 46 -4.07 10.05 -8.23
CA THR A 46 -3.65 11.11 -7.29
C THR A 46 -4.29 10.92 -5.92
N GLN A 47 -5.53 10.41 -5.88
CA GLN A 47 -6.25 10.08 -4.65
C GLN A 47 -5.55 8.99 -3.84
N ASP A 48 -5.00 7.96 -4.49
CA ASP A 48 -4.23 6.91 -3.80
C ASP A 48 -2.97 7.48 -3.14
N ILE A 49 -2.26 8.39 -3.84
CA ILE A 49 -1.11 9.08 -3.26
C ILE A 49 -1.55 9.95 -2.08
N TYR A 50 -2.66 10.71 -2.19
CA TYR A 50 -3.16 11.51 -1.08
C TYR A 50 -3.68 10.69 0.10
N GLY A 51 -4.17 9.48 -0.15
CA GLY A 51 -4.62 8.57 0.89
C GLY A 51 -3.46 8.13 1.79
N LEU A 52 -2.29 7.89 1.20
CA LEU A 52 -1.07 7.52 1.94
C LEU A 52 -0.28 8.73 2.43
N ASN A 53 -0.49 9.92 1.85
CA ASN A 53 0.21 11.16 2.18
C ASN A 53 -0.78 12.32 2.39
N PRO A 54 -1.53 12.36 3.51
CA PRO A 54 -2.54 13.39 3.74
C PRO A 54 -2.01 14.83 3.68
N ASP A 55 -0.75 15.04 4.10
CA ASP A 55 -0.11 16.36 4.07
C ASP A 55 0.15 16.87 2.64
N ALA A 56 0.28 15.97 1.67
CA ALA A 56 0.48 16.35 0.28
C ALA A 56 -0.72 17.11 -0.30
N LYS A 57 -1.92 17.01 0.31
CA LYS A 57 -3.10 17.80 -0.06
C LYS A 57 -2.90 19.31 0.13
N LYS A 58 -1.98 19.72 1.01
CA LYS A 58 -1.59 21.12 1.22
C LYS A 58 -0.52 21.58 0.22
N GLY A 59 -0.10 20.71 -0.69
CA GLY A 59 1.01 20.90 -1.61
C GLY A 59 2.23 20.06 -1.23
N ILE A 60 3.13 19.88 -2.19
CA ILE A 60 4.39 19.15 -2.01
C ILE A 60 5.59 20.08 -2.19
N LYS A 61 6.70 19.75 -1.52
CA LYS A 61 7.97 20.48 -1.63
C LYS A 61 9.05 19.56 -2.17
N THR A 62 10.06 20.15 -2.80
CA THR A 62 11.26 19.42 -3.23
C THR A 62 11.88 18.69 -2.04
N ASN A 63 12.40 17.49 -2.29
CA ASN A 63 12.99 16.57 -1.31
C ASN A 63 12.00 15.91 -0.33
N THR A 64 10.69 16.22 -0.37
CA THR A 64 9.70 15.46 0.38
C THR A 64 9.66 14.01 -0.11
N VAL A 65 9.55 13.06 0.82
CA VAL A 65 9.40 11.63 0.49
C VAL A 65 7.92 11.28 0.57
N LEU A 66 7.37 10.78 -0.54
CA LEU A 66 6.00 10.30 -0.65
C LEU A 66 5.97 8.78 -0.64
N ILE A 67 4.97 8.22 0.03
CA ILE A 67 4.62 6.81 -0.04
C ILE A 67 3.72 6.61 -1.25
N ILE A 68 4.14 5.74 -2.16
CA ILE A 68 3.43 5.43 -3.40
C ILE A 68 2.92 3.99 -3.31
N PRO A 69 1.61 3.75 -3.51
CA PRO A 69 1.08 2.40 -3.56
C PRO A 69 1.64 1.64 -4.76
N ASN A 70 1.75 0.32 -4.66
CA ASN A 70 2.00 -0.48 -5.86
C ASN A 70 0.78 -0.38 -6.77
N SER A 71 1.00 -0.02 -8.03
CA SER A 71 -0.06 -0.11 -9.02
C SER A 71 -0.48 -1.58 -9.11
N LYS A 72 -1.77 -1.85 -8.90
CA LYS A 72 -2.33 -3.17 -9.19
C LYS A 72 -2.26 -3.32 -10.70
N SER A 73 -1.36 -4.17 -11.18
CA SER A 73 -1.43 -4.70 -12.54
C SER A 73 -2.73 -5.46 -12.75
#